data_AF-W2PHB9-F1
#
_entry.id   AF-W2PHB9-F1
#
_cell.length_a   1.000
_cell.length_b   1.000
_cell.length_c   1.000
_cell.angle_alpha   90.00
_cell.angle_beta   90.00
_cell.angle_gamma   90.00
#
_symmetry.space_group_name_H-M   'P 1'
#
loop_
_entity.id
_entity.type
_entity.pdbx_description
1 polymer ?
#
loop_
_entity_poly.entity_id
_entity_poly.type
_entity_poly.pdbx_seq_one_letter_code
_entity_poly.pdbx_strand_id
1 'polypeptide(L)'
;MEPTPASEDRLPQQEVKRLVQEAMTTKGFPPVMRYPEAVRGDYLLSTLFSWPILVWVPERLQPSMKPFCTISGCTCTPRVKEYKQRVVEEVDTKCHLLYVKYQCTGANKIFFSTVSSAYLQREVRLLVHFPYILTKKFGLSKEVMELVQEGMLSPHGLTSTVENMKRRREKRYYMLLSLFADRVRQNQLGNPTYMAPNPSIVAQYCSKQTQLGRRHCLQRGYRFLKFGVLCVR
;
A
#
# COMPACT_ATOMS: atom_id res chain seq x y z
N MET A 1 17.26 -23.52 -2.26
CA MET A 1 16.82 -22.35 -3.05
C MET A 1 15.29 -22.35 -3.00
N GLU A 2 14.69 -21.53 -2.15
CA GLU A 2 13.22 -21.38 -2.16
C GLU A 2 12.83 -20.43 -3.31
N PRO A 3 11.85 -20.79 -4.15
CA PRO A 3 11.44 -19.95 -5.26
C PRO A 3 10.81 -18.66 -4.71
N THR A 4 11.24 -17.52 -5.22
CA THR A 4 10.72 -16.20 -4.84
C THR A 4 9.36 -16.01 -5.52
N PRO A 5 8.22 -15.95 -4.79
CA PRO A 5 6.93 -15.70 -5.40
C PRO A 5 6.76 -14.18 -5.51
N ALA A 6 7.37 -13.55 -6.53
CA ALA A 6 7.41 -12.09 -6.64
C ALA A 6 6.93 -11.51 -7.98
N SER A 7 6.48 -12.33 -8.94
CA SER A 7 6.15 -11.83 -10.29
C SER A 7 4.68 -11.49 -10.50
N GLU A 8 3.72 -12.24 -9.94
CA GLU A 8 2.31 -12.13 -10.38
C GLU A 8 1.53 -10.96 -9.78
N ASP A 9 1.82 -10.56 -8.55
CA ASP A 9 1.02 -9.53 -7.87
C ASP A 9 1.62 -8.12 -7.98
N ARG A 10 2.57 -7.85 -8.88
CA ARG A 10 3.12 -6.48 -9.09
C ARG A 10 2.41 -5.79 -10.24
N LEU A 11 2.10 -4.51 -10.05
CA LEU A 11 1.56 -3.67 -11.11
C LEU A 11 2.60 -3.47 -12.22
N PRO A 12 2.21 -3.45 -13.51
CA PRO A 12 3.12 -3.07 -14.58
C PRO A 12 3.71 -1.67 -14.36
N GLN A 13 4.97 -1.46 -14.73
CA GLN A 13 5.65 -0.17 -14.50
C GLN A 13 4.96 1.00 -15.20
N GLN A 14 4.38 0.77 -16.38
CA GLN A 14 3.59 1.77 -17.09
C GLN A 14 2.35 2.19 -16.29
N GLU A 15 1.69 1.24 -15.62
CA GLU A 15 0.52 1.50 -14.79
C GLU A 15 0.89 2.25 -13.51
N VAL A 16 1.99 1.87 -12.86
CA VAL A 16 2.53 2.61 -11.71
C VAL A 16 2.81 4.07 -12.09
N LYS A 17 3.48 4.30 -13.23
CA LYS A 17 3.73 5.65 -13.73
C LYS A 17 2.45 6.42 -13.99
N ARG A 18 1.47 5.79 -14.67
CA ARG A 18 0.17 6.39 -15.01
C ARG A 18 -0.56 6.86 -13.74
N LEU A 19 -0.71 5.99 -12.75
CA LEU A 19 -1.40 6.27 -11.49
C LEU A 19 -0.71 7.37 -10.66
N VAL A 20 0.62 7.36 -10.61
CA VAL A 20 1.37 8.42 -9.90
C VAL A 20 1.22 9.76 -10.60
N GLN A 21 1.28 9.81 -11.94
CA GLN A 21 1.08 11.04 -12.70
C GLN A 21 -0.36 11.56 -12.56
N GLU A 22 -1.36 10.68 -12.61
CA GLU A 22 -2.76 11.02 -12.34
C GLU A 22 -2.91 11.66 -10.94
N ALA A 23 -2.32 11.06 -9.90
CA ALA A 23 -2.33 11.62 -8.54
C ALA A 23 -1.58 12.95 -8.43
N MET A 24 -0.51 13.16 -9.21
CA MET A 24 0.18 14.44 -9.29
C MET A 24 -0.71 15.54 -9.86
N THR A 25 -1.59 15.23 -10.82
CA THR A 25 -2.53 16.21 -11.40
C THR A 25 -3.71 16.50 -10.49
N THR A 26 -4.25 15.48 -9.83
CA THR A 26 -5.45 15.57 -8.99
C THR A 26 -5.17 16.29 -7.67
N LYS A 27 -6.05 17.21 -7.22
CA LYS A 27 -5.88 17.94 -5.94
C LYS A 27 -6.35 17.14 -4.72
N GLY A 28 -5.85 15.92 -4.53
CA GLY A 28 -6.22 15.04 -3.41
C GLY A 28 -5.07 14.88 -2.42
N PHE A 29 -5.03 15.68 -1.35
CA PHE A 29 -4.18 15.42 -0.19
C PHE A 29 -4.99 15.64 1.10
N PRO A 30 -4.93 14.74 2.10
CA PRO A 30 -4.11 13.53 2.19
C PRO A 30 -4.51 12.44 1.17
N PRO A 31 -3.59 11.51 0.84
CA PRO A 31 -3.90 10.44 -0.11
C PRO A 31 -4.92 9.47 0.50
N VAL A 32 -5.89 9.07 -0.31
CA VAL A 32 -6.95 8.15 0.07
C VAL A 32 -6.70 6.80 -0.59
N MET A 33 -6.96 5.72 0.14
CA MET A 33 -6.88 4.35 -0.38
C MET A 33 -7.91 4.17 -1.51
N ARG A 34 -7.45 3.71 -2.68
CA ARG A 34 -8.30 3.37 -3.83
C ARG A 34 -8.62 1.89 -3.80
N TYR A 35 -9.82 1.57 -3.34
CA TYR A 35 -10.36 0.23 -3.34
C TYR A 35 -10.97 -0.13 -4.71
N PRO A 36 -10.76 -1.36 -5.23
CA PRO A 36 -11.38 -1.77 -6.50
C PRO A 36 -12.90 -1.64 -6.51
N GLU A 37 -13.54 -1.97 -5.39
CA GLU A 37 -14.99 -1.90 -5.24
C GLU A 37 -15.56 -0.47 -5.19
N ALA A 38 -14.72 0.55 -4.96
CA ALA A 38 -15.15 1.94 -4.88
C ALA A 38 -15.22 2.64 -6.25
N VAL A 39 -14.64 2.03 -7.29
CA VAL A 39 -14.61 2.60 -8.64
C VAL A 39 -15.96 2.37 -9.31
N ARG A 40 -16.68 3.44 -9.66
CA ARG A 40 -17.94 3.39 -10.40
C ARG A 40 -17.67 3.37 -11.91
N GLY A 41 -18.28 2.46 -12.66
CA GLY A 41 -18.23 2.41 -14.13
C GLY A 41 -18.06 1.01 -14.73
N ASP A 42 -17.70 0.95 -16.02
CA ASP A 42 -17.46 -0.29 -16.78
C ASP A 42 -16.10 -0.89 -16.43
N TYR A 43 -16.02 -1.48 -15.24
CA TYR A 43 -14.82 -2.10 -14.75
C TYR A 43 -14.85 -3.62 -14.95
N LEU A 44 -13.70 -4.21 -15.25
CA LEU A 44 -13.54 -5.65 -15.38
C LEU A 44 -13.77 -6.32 -14.01
N LEU A 45 -14.79 -7.18 -13.91
CA LEU A 45 -15.13 -7.92 -12.69
C LEU A 45 -13.95 -8.69 -12.09
N SER A 46 -12.98 -9.10 -12.91
CA SER A 46 -11.77 -9.80 -12.49
C SER A 46 -10.88 -8.97 -11.55
N THR A 47 -10.95 -7.65 -11.61
CA THR A 47 -10.12 -6.74 -10.80
C THR A 47 -10.70 -6.45 -9.42
N LEU A 48 -11.96 -6.84 -9.16
CA LEU A 48 -12.63 -6.59 -7.89
C LEU A 48 -11.88 -7.23 -6.70
N PHE A 49 -11.16 -8.33 -6.95
CA PHE A 49 -10.37 -9.05 -5.97
C PHE A 49 -8.89 -8.62 -5.91
N SER A 50 -8.50 -7.61 -6.69
CA SER A 50 -7.14 -7.05 -6.67
C SER A 50 -6.88 -6.28 -5.37
N TRP A 51 -5.59 -6.06 -5.06
CA TRP A 51 -5.21 -5.25 -3.91
C TRP A 51 -5.53 -3.77 -4.15
N PRO A 52 -6.02 -3.06 -3.13
CA PRO A 52 -6.15 -1.61 -3.16
C PRO A 52 -4.82 -0.90 -3.41
N ILE A 53 -4.92 0.35 -3.84
CA ILE A 53 -3.77 1.16 -4.22
C ILE A 53 -3.78 2.45 -3.42
N LEU A 54 -2.65 2.78 -2.79
CA LEU A 54 -2.39 4.09 -2.21
C LEU A 54 -1.24 4.76 -2.94
N VAL A 55 -1.48 5.97 -3.44
CA VAL A 55 -0.50 6.75 -4.19
C VAL A 55 0.05 7.88 -3.33
N TRP A 56 1.33 7.78 -2.94
CA TRP A 56 2.01 8.75 -2.08
C TRP A 56 2.79 9.78 -2.89
N VAL A 57 2.19 10.96 -3.04
CA VAL A 57 2.74 12.12 -3.77
C VAL A 57 2.69 13.36 -2.86
N PRO A 58 3.66 13.50 -1.95
CA PRO A 58 3.68 14.58 -0.96
C PRO A 58 3.96 15.97 -1.56
N GLU A 59 4.44 16.05 -2.80
CA GLU A 59 4.66 17.29 -3.55
C GLU A 59 3.39 18.14 -3.65
N ARG A 60 2.22 17.50 -3.49
CA ARG A 60 0.92 18.16 -3.42
C ARG A 60 0.75 19.12 -2.24
N LEU A 61 1.52 18.94 -1.16
CA LEU A 61 1.54 19.87 -0.02
C LEU A 61 2.40 21.11 -0.25
N GLN A 62 3.25 21.08 -1.28
CA GLN A 62 4.18 22.16 -1.59
C GLN A 62 3.51 23.15 -2.55
N PRO A 63 3.54 24.47 -2.29
CA PRO A 63 2.95 25.47 -3.19
C PRO A 63 3.52 25.41 -4.62
N SER A 64 4.80 25.07 -4.74
CA SER A 64 5.49 24.94 -6.02
C SER A 64 5.15 23.66 -6.79
N MET A 65 4.43 22.72 -6.15
CA MET A 65 4.20 21.36 -6.65
C MET A 65 5.49 20.61 -7.04
N LYS A 66 6.62 20.99 -6.44
CA LYS A 66 7.93 20.38 -6.69
C LYS A 66 8.42 19.63 -5.44
N PRO A 67 9.17 18.53 -5.62
CA PRO A 67 9.83 17.86 -4.52
C PRO A 67 10.97 18.71 -3.97
N PHE A 68 11.26 18.59 -2.68
CA PHE A 68 12.45 19.18 -2.08
C PHE A 68 13.62 18.20 -2.07
N CYS A 69 14.85 18.72 -2.05
CA CYS A 69 16.04 17.91 -1.88
C CYS A 69 16.24 17.52 -0.41
N THR A 70 16.61 16.27 -0.14
CA THR A 70 16.94 15.79 1.21
C THR A 70 18.38 16.12 1.63
N ILE A 71 19.24 16.56 0.72
CA ILE A 71 20.62 16.94 1.02
C ILE A 71 20.62 18.29 1.74
N SER A 72 21.25 18.33 2.92
CA SER A 72 21.38 19.57 3.69
C SER A 72 22.05 20.66 2.85
N GLY A 73 21.43 21.85 2.81
CA GLY A 73 21.92 22.99 2.04
C GLY A 73 21.69 22.93 0.51
N CYS A 74 21.15 21.83 -0.07
CA CYS A 74 20.85 21.83 -1.51
C CYS A 74 19.53 22.56 -1.81
N THR A 75 19.58 23.55 -2.69
CA THR A 75 18.41 24.28 -3.24
C THR A 75 17.97 23.74 -4.60
N CYS A 76 18.60 22.66 -5.05
CA CYS A 76 18.31 21.99 -6.29
C CYS A 76 16.88 21.45 -6.35
N THR A 77 16.25 21.48 -7.54
CA THR A 77 15.01 20.74 -7.80
C THR A 77 15.36 19.30 -8.21
N PRO A 78 15.02 18.28 -7.41
CA PRO A 78 15.29 16.89 -7.73
C PRO A 78 14.59 16.42 -9.01
N ARG A 79 15.23 15.55 -9.78
CA ARG A 79 14.66 14.93 -10.98
C ARG A 79 14.07 13.57 -10.66
N VAL A 80 12.90 13.25 -11.21
CA VAL A 80 12.31 11.90 -11.13
C VAL A 80 13.29 10.90 -11.73
N LYS A 81 13.71 9.91 -10.93
CA LYS A 81 14.54 8.80 -11.40
C LYS A 81 13.69 7.58 -11.74
N GLU A 82 12.74 7.25 -10.88
CA GLU A 82 11.92 6.04 -11.03
C GLU A 82 10.61 6.16 -10.25
N TYR A 83 9.53 5.62 -10.81
CA TYR A 83 8.30 5.37 -10.06
C TYR A 83 8.38 4.00 -9.41
N LYS A 84 8.13 3.96 -8.10
CA LYS A 84 8.30 2.75 -7.28
C LYS A 84 6.94 2.30 -6.78
N GLN A 85 6.85 0.99 -6.55
CA GLN A 85 5.73 0.36 -5.87
C GLN A 85 6.26 -0.54 -4.77
N ARG A 86 5.45 -0.74 -3.74
CA ARG A 86 5.71 -1.67 -2.66
C ARG A 86 4.41 -2.24 -2.13
N VAL A 87 4.42 -3.51 -1.73
CA VAL A 87 3.30 -4.12 -1.02
C VAL A 87 3.41 -3.79 0.47
N VAL A 88 2.31 -3.32 1.05
CA VAL A 88 2.18 -3.02 2.48
C VAL A 88 1.01 -3.80 3.06
N GLU A 89 1.12 -4.19 4.33
CA GLU A 89 0.06 -4.90 5.04
C GLU A 89 -0.94 -3.89 5.62
N GLU A 90 -2.21 -4.10 5.30
CA GLU A 90 -3.35 -3.46 5.96
C GLU A 90 -4.07 -4.49 6.83
N VAL A 91 -5.02 -4.04 7.63
CA VAL A 91 -5.79 -4.96 8.48
C VAL A 91 -6.63 -5.91 7.64
N ASP A 92 -7.45 -5.35 6.75
CA ASP A 92 -8.44 -6.09 5.97
C ASP A 92 -7.90 -6.68 4.67
N THR A 93 -6.70 -6.28 4.24
CA THR A 93 -6.13 -6.67 2.94
C THR A 93 -4.64 -6.32 2.87
N LYS A 94 -4.05 -6.47 1.69
CA LYS A 94 -2.75 -5.88 1.32
C LYS A 94 -2.97 -4.72 0.37
N CYS A 95 -2.03 -3.78 0.34
CA CYS A 95 -2.12 -2.58 -0.48
C CYS A 95 -0.85 -2.40 -1.33
N HIS A 96 -1.01 -1.84 -2.53
CA HIS A 96 0.07 -1.26 -3.31
C HIS A 96 0.33 0.19 -2.88
N LEU A 97 1.44 0.42 -2.19
CA LEU A 97 1.98 1.75 -1.96
C LEU A 97 2.83 2.18 -3.16
N LEU A 98 2.35 3.17 -3.92
CA LEU A 98 3.06 3.78 -5.04
C LEU A 98 3.73 5.07 -4.58
N TYR A 99 4.99 5.29 -4.96
CA TYR A 99 5.77 6.44 -4.54
C TYR A 99 6.89 6.77 -5.53
N VAL A 100 7.57 7.90 -5.34
CA VAL A 100 8.58 8.39 -6.29
C VAL A 100 9.98 8.28 -5.71
N LYS A 101 10.92 7.84 -6.55
CA LYS A 101 12.37 7.93 -6.31
C LYS A 101 12.92 9.11 -7.11
N TYR A 102 13.55 10.03 -6.41
CA TYR A 102 14.22 11.20 -6.97
C TYR A 102 15.73 11.04 -6.98
N GLN A 103 16.35 11.81 -7.87
CA GLN A 103 17.77 12.05 -7.91
C GLN A 103 18.04 13.54 -7.66
N CYS A 104 18.92 13.82 -6.69
CA CYS A 104 19.46 15.16 -6.51
C CYS A 104 20.24 15.58 -7.76
N THR A 105 20.02 16.81 -8.23
CA THR A 105 20.68 17.39 -9.40
C THR A 105 21.89 18.25 -9.04
N GLY A 106 22.21 18.39 -7.74
CA GLY A 106 23.43 19.03 -7.26
C GLY A 106 24.66 18.11 -7.33
N ALA A 107 25.76 18.54 -6.70
CA ALA A 107 27.09 17.90 -6.80
C ALA A 107 27.09 16.41 -6.43
N ASN A 108 26.38 16.03 -5.37
CA ASN A 108 26.48 14.68 -4.82
C ASN A 108 25.62 13.62 -5.56
N LYS A 109 24.75 14.02 -6.50
CA LYS A 109 23.87 13.16 -7.32
C LYS A 109 23.16 12.00 -6.57
N ILE A 110 22.90 12.17 -5.27
CA ILE A 110 22.32 11.14 -4.38
C ILE A 110 20.86 10.86 -4.74
N PHE A 111 20.42 9.62 -4.53
CA PHE A 111 19.03 9.21 -4.68
C PHE A 111 18.29 9.15 -3.34
N PHE A 112 17.01 9.52 -3.36
CA PHE A 112 16.12 9.36 -2.21
C PHE A 112 14.69 9.09 -2.69
N SER A 113 13.82 8.62 -1.79
CA SER A 113 12.40 8.39 -2.10
C SER A 113 11.50 9.24 -1.20
N THR A 114 10.28 9.50 -1.66
CA THR A 114 9.27 10.27 -0.91
C THR A 114 8.80 9.58 0.38
N VAL A 115 9.13 8.31 0.55
CA VAL A 115 8.85 7.49 1.75
C VAL A 115 10.08 7.26 2.62
N SER A 116 11.22 7.85 2.27
CA SER A 116 12.44 7.75 3.09
C SER A 116 12.31 8.62 4.34
N SER A 117 12.97 8.21 5.42
CA SER A 117 12.95 8.96 6.68
C SER A 117 13.43 10.41 6.49
N ALA A 118 14.54 10.59 5.78
CA ALA A 118 15.10 11.92 5.48
C ALA A 118 14.13 12.83 4.71
N TYR A 119 13.26 12.25 3.87
CA TYR A 119 12.23 13.02 3.16
C TYR A 119 11.04 13.35 4.06
N LEU A 120 10.50 12.35 4.76
CA LEU A 120 9.32 12.52 5.62
C LEU A 120 9.60 13.44 6.82
N GLN A 121 10.80 13.42 7.38
CA GLN A 121 11.20 14.26 8.51
C GLN A 121 11.44 15.73 8.13
N ARG A 122 11.52 16.05 6.83
CA ARG A 122 11.72 17.42 6.37
C ARG A 122 10.54 18.33 6.70
N GLU A 123 9.34 17.74 6.79
CA GLU A 123 8.11 18.47 7.05
C GLU A 123 7.17 17.63 7.92
N VAL A 124 6.78 18.17 9.08
CA VAL A 124 5.94 17.48 10.08
C VAL A 124 4.63 16.97 9.49
N ARG A 125 4.01 17.74 8.58
CA ARG A 125 2.77 17.35 7.89
C ARG A 125 2.91 16.02 7.15
N LEU A 126 4.08 15.74 6.57
CA LEU A 126 4.34 14.47 5.89
C LEU A 126 4.33 13.31 6.86
N LEU A 127 4.95 13.46 8.03
CA LEU A 127 5.00 12.41 9.05
C LEU A 127 3.61 12.08 9.61
N VAL A 128 2.78 13.12 9.83
CA VAL A 128 1.42 12.98 10.32
C VAL A 128 0.56 12.21 9.31
N HIS A 129 0.58 12.62 8.06
CA HIS A 129 -0.29 12.05 7.02
C HIS A 129 0.24 10.76 6.38
N PHE A 130 1.51 10.40 6.56
CA PHE A 130 2.03 9.15 6.03
C PHE A 130 1.47 7.96 6.85
N PRO A 131 0.72 7.02 6.26
CA PRO A 131 -0.04 6.03 7.01
C PRO A 131 0.75 4.75 7.33
N TYR A 132 2.03 4.67 6.93
CA TYR A 132 2.81 3.44 6.99
C TYR A 132 4.07 3.55 7.86
N ILE A 133 4.47 2.40 8.41
CA ILE A 133 5.78 2.16 8.98
C ILE A 133 6.51 1.21 8.04
N LEU A 134 7.59 1.69 7.43
CA LEU A 134 8.36 0.95 6.42
C LEU A 134 9.73 0.52 6.95
N THR A 135 10.11 -0.73 6.69
CA THR A 135 11.48 -1.24 6.86
C THR A 135 12.07 -1.65 5.52
N LYS A 136 13.29 -2.21 5.46
CA LYS A 136 13.82 -2.76 4.19
C LYS A 136 13.01 -3.95 3.66
N LYS A 137 12.39 -4.73 4.56
CA LYS A 137 11.75 -6.01 4.20
C LYS A 137 10.23 -5.93 4.16
N PHE A 138 9.61 -5.14 5.04
CA PHE A 138 8.15 -5.07 5.16
C PHE A 138 7.64 -3.63 5.28
N GLY A 139 6.36 -3.43 5.03
CA GLY A 139 5.63 -2.20 5.34
C GLY A 139 4.31 -2.57 6.01
N LEU A 140 4.00 -1.90 7.11
CA LEU A 140 2.79 -2.11 7.91
C LEU A 140 2.04 -0.79 8.01
N SER A 141 0.71 -0.80 7.93
CA SER A 141 -0.04 0.39 8.29
C SER A 141 0.04 0.66 9.79
N LYS A 142 -0.19 1.92 10.17
CA LYS A 142 -0.28 2.33 11.57
C LYS A 142 -1.38 1.55 12.30
N GLU A 143 -2.52 1.29 11.65
CA GLU A 143 -3.63 0.48 12.20
C GLU A 143 -3.20 -0.96 12.51
N VAL A 144 -2.44 -1.61 11.61
CA VAL A 144 -1.88 -2.95 11.89
C VAL A 144 -0.96 -2.91 13.11
N MET A 145 -0.17 -1.83 13.27
CA MET A 145 0.72 -1.69 14.41
C MET A 145 -0.01 -1.45 15.73
N GLU A 146 -1.10 -0.69 15.70
CA GLU A 146 -2.00 -0.50 16.85
C GLU A 146 -2.57 -1.85 17.30
N LEU A 147 -3.11 -2.66 16.38
CA LEU A 147 -3.61 -4.01 16.69
C LEU A 147 -2.53 -4.95 17.23
N VAL A 148 -1.31 -4.84 16.73
CA VAL A 148 -0.16 -5.62 17.24
C VAL A 148 0.17 -5.20 18.66
N GLN A 149 0.19 -3.90 18.95
CA GLN A 149 0.43 -3.38 20.29
C GLN A 149 -0.66 -3.85 21.27
N GLU A 150 -1.93 -3.73 20.90
CA GLU A 150 -3.06 -4.24 21.70
C GLU A 150 -2.94 -5.75 21.93
N GLY A 151 -2.61 -6.51 20.89
CA GLY A 151 -2.38 -7.95 20.97
C GLY A 151 -1.25 -8.33 21.92
N MET A 152 -0.21 -7.51 22.02
CA MET A 152 0.90 -7.75 22.95
C MET A 152 0.55 -7.46 24.41
N LEU A 153 -0.41 -6.57 24.64
CA LEU A 153 -0.91 -6.24 25.97
C LEU A 153 -2.08 -7.14 26.41
N SER A 154 -2.70 -7.85 25.47
CA SER A 154 -3.84 -8.74 25.69
C SER A 154 -3.42 -10.09 26.31
N PRO A 155 -4.25 -10.68 27.20
CA PRO A 155 -4.02 -12.02 27.75
C PRO A 155 -4.00 -13.12 26.67
N HIS A 156 -4.67 -12.91 25.53
CA HIS A 156 -4.70 -13.86 24.41
C HIS A 156 -3.53 -13.69 23.44
N GLY A 157 -2.69 -12.67 23.66
CA GLY A 157 -1.47 -12.43 22.90
C GLY A 157 -1.70 -12.14 21.41
N LEU A 158 -0.58 -12.08 20.67
CA LEU A 158 -0.56 -11.82 19.23
C LEU A 158 -1.26 -12.89 18.37
N THR A 159 -1.46 -14.10 18.90
CA THR A 159 -2.15 -15.17 18.17
C THR A 159 -3.58 -14.73 17.84
N SER A 160 -4.30 -14.20 18.83
CA SER A 160 -5.66 -13.70 18.66
C SER A 160 -5.74 -12.54 17.66
N THR A 161 -4.78 -11.61 17.68
CA THR A 161 -4.69 -10.52 16.71
C THR A 161 -4.53 -11.03 15.28
N VAL A 162 -3.64 -12.00 15.07
CA VAL A 162 -3.42 -12.58 13.73
C VAL A 162 -4.66 -13.32 13.25
N GLU A 163 -5.35 -14.05 14.12
CA GLU A 163 -6.62 -14.71 13.79
C GLU A 163 -7.72 -13.69 13.48
N ASN A 164 -7.82 -12.59 14.22
CA ASN A 164 -8.75 -11.49 13.94
C ASN A 164 -8.49 -10.91 12.55
N MET A 165 -7.24 -10.58 12.21
CA MET A 165 -6.88 -10.08 10.87
C MET A 165 -7.24 -11.07 9.76
N LYS A 166 -7.01 -12.37 9.97
CA LYS A 166 -7.41 -13.41 9.01
C LYS A 166 -8.93 -13.42 8.81
N ARG A 167 -9.71 -13.40 9.90
CA ARG A 167 -11.18 -13.34 9.85
C ARG A 167 -11.67 -12.07 9.16
N ARG A 168 -11.05 -10.91 9.41
CA ARG A 168 -11.37 -9.64 8.74
C ARG A 168 -11.11 -9.70 7.23
N ARG A 169 -9.97 -10.27 6.82
CA ARG A 169 -9.62 -10.49 5.39
C ARG A 169 -10.59 -11.44 4.70
N GLU A 170 -10.99 -12.52 5.36
CA GLU A 170 -11.98 -13.46 4.84
C GLU A 170 -13.39 -12.82 4.77
N LYS A 171 -13.79 -12.05 5.79
CA LYS A 171 -15.04 -11.27 5.77
C LYS A 171 -15.09 -10.33 4.57
N ARG A 172 -13.97 -9.63 4.29
CA ARG A 172 -13.85 -8.77 3.10
C ARG A 172 -14.02 -9.56 1.80
N TYR A 173 -13.48 -10.78 1.70
CA TYR A 173 -13.69 -11.64 0.54
C TYR A 173 -15.18 -11.89 0.26
N TYR A 174 -15.96 -12.28 1.28
CA TYR A 174 -17.39 -12.54 1.09
C TYR A 174 -18.19 -11.28 0.73
N MET A 175 -17.78 -10.11 1.24
CA MET A 175 -18.33 -8.83 0.80
C MET A 175 -18.07 -8.59 -0.69
N LEU A 176 -16.82 -8.79 -1.15
CA LEU A 176 -16.47 -8.64 -2.57
C LEU A 176 -17.18 -9.67 -3.46
N LEU A 177 -17.36 -10.91 -2.99
CA LEU A 177 -18.11 -11.94 -3.70
C LEU A 177 -19.59 -11.56 -3.86
N SER A 178 -20.18 -10.92 -2.84
CA SER A 178 -21.56 -10.43 -2.90
C SER A 178 -21.70 -9.30 -3.95
N LEU A 179 -20.75 -8.35 -3.96
CA LEU A 179 -20.70 -7.29 -4.98
C LEU A 179 -20.47 -7.85 -6.39
N PHE A 180 -19.63 -8.88 -6.52
CA PHE A 180 -19.42 -9.59 -7.78
C PHE A 180 -20.73 -10.17 -8.30
N ALA A 181 -21.46 -10.90 -7.45
CA ALA A 181 -22.72 -11.54 -7.83
C ALA A 181 -23.79 -10.51 -8.21
N ASP A 182 -23.90 -9.40 -7.48
CA ASP A 182 -24.81 -8.30 -7.81
C ASP A 182 -24.48 -7.69 -9.18
N ARG A 183 -23.20 -7.43 -9.45
CA ARG A 183 -22.78 -6.85 -10.74
C ARG A 183 -22.96 -7.81 -11.91
N VAL A 184 -22.75 -9.12 -11.71
CA VAL A 184 -23.09 -10.15 -12.72
C VAL A 184 -24.58 -10.10 -13.04
N ARG A 185 -25.43 -10.06 -12.02
CA ARG A 185 -26.89 -9.97 -12.20
C ARG A 185 -27.27 -8.70 -12.98
N GLN A 186 -26.73 -7.55 -12.62
CA GLN A 186 -26.98 -6.29 -13.33
C GLN A 186 -26.57 -6.37 -14.80
N ASN A 187 -25.39 -6.95 -15.09
CA ASN A 187 -24.92 -7.11 -16.47
C ASN A 187 -25.80 -8.07 -17.27
N GLN A 188 -26.34 -9.13 -16.65
CA GLN A 188 -27.27 -10.06 -17.29
C GLN A 188 -28.64 -9.43 -17.57
N LEU A 189 -29.10 -8.49 -16.74
CA LEU A 189 -30.31 -7.72 -17.02
C LEU A 189 -30.16 -6.82 -18.24
N GLY A 190 -28.98 -6.19 -18.41
CA GLY A 190 -28.67 -5.37 -19.60
C GLY A 190 -28.31 -6.18 -20.84
N ASN A 191 -27.74 -7.38 -20.66
CA ASN A 191 -27.38 -8.31 -21.71
C ASN A 191 -27.59 -9.77 -21.23
N PRO A 192 -28.71 -10.43 -21.60
CA PRO A 192 -29.01 -11.80 -21.18
C PRO A 192 -27.97 -12.85 -21.58
N THR A 193 -27.15 -12.55 -22.59
CA THR A 193 -26.08 -13.45 -23.07
C THR A 193 -24.73 -13.22 -22.36
N TYR A 194 -24.69 -12.32 -21.36
CA TYR A 194 -23.47 -12.01 -20.63
C TYR A 194 -22.94 -13.23 -19.87
N MET A 195 -21.72 -13.64 -20.23
CA MET A 195 -20.97 -14.68 -19.55
C MET A 195 -20.00 -14.05 -18.55
N ALA A 196 -20.24 -14.30 -17.26
CA ALA A 196 -19.38 -13.80 -16.20
C ALA A 196 -18.06 -14.57 -16.13
N PRO A 197 -16.93 -13.91 -15.79
CA PRO A 197 -15.71 -14.64 -15.43
C PRO A 197 -15.92 -15.44 -14.14
N ASN A 198 -15.08 -16.44 -13.90
CA ASN A 198 -15.10 -17.15 -12.61
C ASN A 198 -14.45 -16.28 -11.53
N PRO A 199 -15.13 -16.02 -10.39
CA PRO A 199 -14.51 -15.32 -9.28
C PRO A 199 -13.41 -16.19 -8.65
N SER A 200 -12.41 -15.54 -8.02
CA SER A 200 -11.41 -16.26 -7.22
C SER A 200 -12.09 -16.98 -6.06
N ILE A 201 -11.68 -18.21 -5.76
CA ILE A 201 -12.16 -18.93 -4.58
C ILE A 201 -11.52 -18.39 -3.30
N VAL A 202 -12.18 -18.57 -2.15
CA VAL A 202 -11.71 -18.05 -0.85
C VAL A 202 -10.28 -18.47 -0.53
N ALA A 203 -9.90 -19.72 -0.84
CA ALA A 203 -8.56 -20.23 -0.60
C ALA A 203 -7.50 -19.49 -1.43
N GLN A 204 -7.80 -19.19 -2.70
CA GLN A 204 -6.91 -18.42 -3.59
C GLN A 204 -6.80 -16.96 -3.15
N TYR A 205 -7.92 -16.35 -2.74
CA TYR A 205 -7.89 -14.99 -2.23
C TYR A 205 -7.07 -14.91 -0.93
N CYS A 206 -7.36 -15.77 0.05
CA CYS A 206 -6.69 -15.79 1.33
C CYS A 206 -5.19 -16.12 1.21
N SER A 207 -4.78 -17.01 0.29
CA SER A 207 -3.36 -17.31 0.09
C SER A 207 -2.58 -16.08 -0.36
N LYS A 208 -3.14 -15.25 -1.25
CA LYS A 208 -2.56 -13.94 -1.65
C LYS A 208 -2.41 -12.99 -0.47
N GLN A 209 -3.33 -13.04 0.50
CA GLN A 209 -3.25 -12.23 1.71
C GLN A 209 -2.25 -12.78 2.76
N THR A 210 -1.87 -14.06 2.70
CA THR A 210 -1.23 -14.78 3.83
C THR A 210 0.30 -14.56 3.96
N GLN A 211 0.91 -13.57 3.29
CA GLN A 211 2.37 -13.34 3.45
C GLN A 211 2.79 -12.78 4.83
N LEU A 212 1.91 -12.77 5.83
CA LEU A 212 2.30 -12.79 7.24
C LEU A 212 2.89 -14.16 7.60
N GLY A 213 4.01 -14.49 6.98
CA GLY A 213 4.87 -15.60 7.35
C GLY A 213 5.75 -15.19 8.52
N ARG A 214 5.37 -15.65 9.71
CA ARG A 214 6.10 -15.68 11.00
C ARG A 214 5.74 -14.54 11.95
N ARG A 215 5.25 -14.91 13.15
CA ARG A 215 5.15 -14.07 14.37
C ARG A 215 6.38 -13.16 14.58
N HIS A 216 7.55 -13.61 14.11
CA HIS A 216 8.78 -12.84 14.03
C HIS A 216 8.68 -11.50 13.29
N CYS A 217 7.88 -11.33 12.24
CA CYS A 217 7.74 -10.06 11.52
C CYS A 217 6.99 -9.01 12.36
N LEU A 218 5.89 -9.40 13.00
CA LEU A 218 5.12 -8.52 13.89
C LEU A 218 5.90 -8.21 15.18
N GLN A 219 6.54 -9.23 15.78
CA GLN A 219 7.43 -9.03 16.93
C GLN A 219 8.66 -8.18 16.59
N ARG A 220 9.23 -8.31 15.38
CA ARG A 220 10.33 -7.43 14.92
C ARG A 220 9.83 -6.01 14.71
N GLY A 221 8.71 -5.80 14.03
CA GLY A 221 8.09 -4.48 13.84
C GLY A 221 7.88 -3.76 15.18
N TYR A 222 7.38 -4.47 16.19
CA TYR A 222 7.22 -3.93 17.54
C TYR A 222 8.54 -3.71 18.29
N ARG A 223 9.51 -4.64 18.21
CA ARG A 223 10.85 -4.44 18.80
C ARG A 223 11.58 -3.24 18.19
N PHE A 224 11.38 -2.95 16.89
CA PHE A 224 11.93 -1.74 16.24
C PHE A 224 11.37 -0.44 16.85
N LEU A 225 10.09 -0.43 17.25
CA LEU A 225 9.49 0.72 17.94
C LEU A 225 9.93 0.81 19.42
N LYS A 226 9.92 -0.31 20.16
CA LYS A 226 10.17 -0.30 21.62
C LYS A 226 11.63 -0.03 22.00
N PHE A 227 12.58 -0.38 21.13
CA PHE A 227 14.03 -0.21 21.38
C PHE A 227 14.65 0.97 20.63
N GLY A 228 13.84 1.93 20.19
CA GLY A 228 14.35 3.25 19.79
C GLY A 228 15.31 3.17 18.61
N VAL A 229 14.86 2.63 17.48
CA VAL A 229 15.61 2.76 16.24
C VAL A 229 14.65 3.04 15.10
N LEU A 230 14.35 4.32 14.93
CA LEU A 230 14.07 4.96 13.64
C LEU A 230 15.31 4.86 12.71
N CYS A 231 16.09 3.77 12.72
CA CYS A 231 17.09 3.51 11.67
C CYS A 231 16.39 2.79 10.53
N VAL A 232 16.04 3.56 9.53
CA VAL A 232 16.19 3.09 8.15
C VAL A 232 17.45 3.78 7.62
N ARG A 233 18.62 3.17 7.90
CA ARG A 233 19.85 3.44 7.13
C ARG A 233 19.65 2.95 5.70
#